data_AF-A0A956WY56-F1
#
_entry.id   AF-A0A956WY56-F1
#
_cell.length_a   1.000
_cell.length_b   1.000
_cell.length_c   1.000
_cell.angle_alpha   90.00
_cell.angle_beta   90.00
_cell.angle_gamma   90.00
#
_symmetry.space_group_name_H-M   'P 1'
#
loop_
_entity.id
_entity.type
_entity.pdbx_description
1 polymer ?
#
loop_
_entity_poly.entity_id
_entity_poly.type
_entity_poly.pdbx_seq_one_letter_code
_entity_poly.pdbx_strand_id
1 'polypeptide(L)'
;MNTQSDTKNVSQGTANTTGGAPPEVMDYEGSDYQERFWGSGERDYEDQAERIALRKLVPPDGRRLVEFGAAFGRLADLYGGYDQVILLDYSRSLLAQAQARLGHDQRFVFVAANLYKLPLVDGVVDTGVIVRVMHHLADVAAALEEIGRTVAPGGALVAEYASKRHLKSIARYALRRQQWSPFDSDPYEFVPLNFDFHPDWMTARFRSAGLTIEQELAVSHFRIAVLKQLVPARYLAAADGAVQGIGARWKLTPSVFVRCRVPGSAPSALPASLFQCPECRGSLTDGGVSMDCTHCGRRWPVRAGIFDFKEPLDV
;
A
#
# COMPACT_ATOMS: atom_id res chain seq x y z
N MET A 1 19.24 -12.37 23.67
CA MET A 1 20.26 -12.87 22.73
C MET A 1 20.00 -12.20 21.39
N ASN A 2 20.87 -11.27 21.00
CA ASN A 2 20.78 -10.55 19.73
C ASN A 2 21.10 -11.51 18.58
N THR A 3 20.10 -11.92 17.82
CA THR A 3 20.33 -12.41 16.46
C THR A 3 20.57 -11.18 15.59
N GLN A 4 21.82 -10.99 15.16
CA GLN A 4 22.12 -10.13 14.02
C GLN A 4 21.41 -10.75 12.82
N SER A 5 20.25 -10.21 12.45
CA SER A 5 19.66 -10.46 11.15
C SER A 5 20.59 -9.88 10.11
N ASP A 6 21.05 -10.70 9.16
CA ASP A 6 21.91 -10.30 8.05
C ASP A 6 21.22 -9.22 7.21
N THR A 7 21.50 -7.95 7.51
CA THR A 7 20.98 -6.81 6.75
C THR A 7 21.82 -6.60 5.49
N LYS A 8 21.20 -6.45 4.31
CA LYS A 8 21.91 -6.34 3.03
C LYS A 8 21.25 -5.27 2.14
N ASN A 9 22.06 -4.63 1.30
CA ASN A 9 21.53 -3.92 0.13
C ASN A 9 21.02 -5.00 -0.83
N VAL A 10 19.75 -4.91 -1.23
CA VAL A 10 19.12 -5.89 -2.11
C VAL A 10 18.82 -5.23 -3.44
N SER A 11 19.35 -5.79 -4.52
CA SER A 11 18.94 -5.42 -5.86
C SER A 11 17.54 -6.02 -6.13
N GLN A 12 16.49 -5.28 -5.79
CA GLN A 12 15.16 -5.59 -6.35
C GLN A 12 15.22 -5.26 -7.85
N GLY A 13 15.15 -6.30 -8.69
CA GLY A 13 15.36 -6.19 -10.12
C GLY A 13 14.42 -5.18 -10.80
N THR A 14 14.84 -4.64 -11.93
CA THR A 14 13.90 -4.15 -12.95
C THR A 14 13.15 -5.36 -13.51
N ALA A 15 11.82 -5.35 -13.45
CA ALA A 15 10.89 -6.36 -13.97
C ALA A 15 11.57 -7.40 -14.86
N ASN A 16 11.98 -8.52 -14.26
CA ASN A 16 12.66 -9.57 -15.01
C ASN A 16 11.59 -10.57 -15.45
N THR A 17 11.11 -10.39 -16.68
CA THR A 17 10.12 -11.25 -17.34
C THR A 17 10.76 -12.57 -17.77
N THR A 18 11.20 -13.43 -16.84
CA THR A 18 11.51 -14.85 -17.14
C THR A 18 11.44 -15.72 -15.89
N GLY A 19 10.42 -16.59 -15.81
CA GLY A 19 10.50 -17.94 -15.21
C GLY A 19 10.94 -18.10 -13.74
N GLY A 20 10.96 -17.05 -12.93
CA GLY A 20 11.29 -17.12 -11.50
C GLY A 20 10.13 -17.64 -10.65
N ALA A 21 10.43 -18.15 -9.45
CA ALA A 21 9.42 -18.41 -8.42
C ALA A 21 8.61 -17.13 -8.13
N PRO A 22 7.30 -17.24 -7.81
CA PRO A 22 6.49 -16.07 -7.51
C PRO A 22 7.11 -15.27 -6.34
N PRO A 23 7.02 -13.93 -6.34
CA PRO A 23 7.56 -13.12 -5.25
C PRO A 23 6.90 -13.49 -3.92
N GLU A 24 7.70 -13.52 -2.85
CA GLU A 24 7.23 -13.80 -1.50
C GLU A 24 6.31 -12.68 -1.00
N VAL A 25 5.29 -13.05 -0.22
CA VAL A 25 4.29 -12.15 0.33
C VAL A 25 4.37 -12.18 1.85
N MET A 26 4.46 -11.00 2.48
CA MET A 26 4.35 -10.89 3.93
C MET A 26 2.92 -11.26 4.37
N ASP A 27 2.76 -12.32 5.16
CA ASP A 27 1.47 -12.78 5.66
C ASP A 27 1.26 -12.41 7.13
N TYR A 28 0.19 -11.66 7.39
CA TYR A 28 -0.25 -11.23 8.72
C TYR A 28 -1.45 -12.05 9.25
N GLU A 29 -1.80 -13.17 8.61
CA GLU A 29 -2.88 -14.06 9.07
C GLU A 29 -2.73 -14.43 10.55
N GLY A 30 -3.80 -14.21 11.32
CA GLY A 30 -3.84 -14.51 12.76
C GLY A 30 -3.00 -13.59 13.65
N SER A 31 -2.42 -12.50 13.11
CA SER A 31 -1.59 -11.59 13.89
C SER A 31 -2.41 -10.63 14.78
N ASP A 32 -1.80 -10.19 15.89
CA ASP A 32 -2.28 -9.13 16.79
C ASP A 32 -1.93 -7.72 16.29
N TYR A 33 -1.71 -7.57 14.98
CA TYR A 33 -1.12 -6.36 14.38
C TYR A 33 -1.83 -5.07 14.78
N GLN A 34 -3.16 -5.05 14.83
CA GLN A 34 -3.91 -3.87 15.27
C GLN A 34 -3.55 -3.46 16.72
N GLU A 35 -3.65 -4.39 17.66
CA GLU A 35 -3.42 -4.14 19.08
C GLU A 35 -1.96 -3.72 19.33
N ARG A 36 -1.02 -4.43 18.73
CA ARG A 36 0.41 -4.22 18.95
C ARG A 36 0.95 -2.97 18.27
N PHE A 37 0.48 -2.64 17.08
CA PHE A 37 1.05 -1.57 16.27
C PHE A 37 0.31 -0.23 16.37
N TRP A 38 -1.00 -0.25 16.67
CA TRP A 38 -1.85 0.94 16.73
C TRP A 38 -2.61 1.09 18.05
N GLY A 39 -2.81 0.03 18.84
CA GLY A 39 -3.60 0.07 20.07
C GLY A 39 -2.96 0.81 21.25
N SER A 40 -1.65 1.02 21.25
CA SER A 40 -0.90 1.61 22.37
C SER A 40 -0.85 3.15 22.39
N GLY A 41 -1.38 3.82 21.36
CA GLY A 41 -1.26 5.29 21.18
C GLY A 41 0.14 5.78 20.82
N GLU A 42 1.15 4.90 20.78
CA GLU A 42 2.52 5.28 20.46
C GLU A 42 2.69 5.87 19.06
N ARG A 43 1.74 5.64 18.14
CA ARG A 43 1.78 6.11 16.75
C ARG A 43 0.73 7.17 16.41
N ASP A 44 0.10 7.79 17.41
CA ASP A 44 -0.93 8.81 17.19
C ASP A 44 -0.44 9.99 16.36
N TYR A 45 0.81 10.40 16.56
CA TYR A 45 1.43 11.44 15.74
C TYR A 45 1.55 11.01 14.28
N GLU A 46 2.12 9.83 14.03
CA GLU A 46 2.27 9.29 12.69
C GLU A 46 0.90 9.12 12.00
N ASP A 47 -0.10 8.53 12.68
CA ASP A 47 -1.46 8.37 12.14
C ASP A 47 -2.06 9.71 11.71
N GLN A 48 -2.02 10.72 12.58
CA GLN A 48 -2.60 12.03 12.30
C GLN A 48 -1.85 12.76 11.17
N ALA A 49 -0.52 12.67 11.12
CA ALA A 49 0.28 13.26 10.06
C ALA A 49 0.01 12.60 8.69
N GLU A 50 -0.13 11.27 8.66
CA GLU A 50 -0.51 10.52 7.46
C GLU A 50 -1.91 10.90 6.98
N ARG A 51 -2.89 11.00 7.88
CA ARG A 51 -4.26 11.43 7.54
C ARG A 51 -4.28 12.84 6.96
N ILE A 52 -3.43 13.75 7.44
CA ILE A 52 -3.29 15.09 6.85
C ILE A 52 -2.72 15.01 5.43
N ALA A 53 -1.73 14.14 5.18
CA ALA A 53 -1.19 13.93 3.84
C ALA A 53 -2.22 13.33 2.89
N LEU A 54 -2.94 12.30 3.34
CA LEU A 54 -3.97 11.61 2.55
C LEU A 54 -5.10 12.55 2.14
N ARG A 55 -5.60 13.40 3.07
CA ARG A 55 -6.63 14.40 2.72
C ARG A 55 -6.19 15.42 1.66
N LYS A 56 -4.89 15.61 1.45
CA LYS A 56 -4.35 16.50 0.40
C LYS A 56 -4.13 15.77 -0.92
N LEU A 57 -3.94 14.46 -0.89
CA LEU A 57 -3.50 13.67 -2.04
C LEU A 57 -4.62 12.82 -2.65
N VAL A 58 -5.43 12.18 -1.82
CA VAL A 58 -6.58 11.37 -2.26
C VAL A 58 -7.63 12.31 -2.83
N PRO A 59 -8.15 12.07 -4.05
CA PRO A 59 -9.31 12.81 -4.53
C PRO A 59 -10.47 12.74 -3.50
N PRO A 60 -11.17 13.86 -3.24
CA PRO A 60 -12.18 13.89 -2.18
C PRO A 60 -13.41 13.03 -2.52
N ASP A 61 -13.66 12.76 -3.79
CA ASP A 61 -14.76 11.98 -4.32
C ASP A 61 -14.35 11.16 -5.56
N GLY A 62 -15.13 10.14 -5.86
CA GLY A 62 -14.96 9.26 -7.02
C GLY A 62 -15.98 8.13 -7.02
N ARG A 63 -15.95 7.29 -8.06
CA ARG A 63 -16.87 6.16 -8.18
C ARG A 63 -16.35 4.96 -7.43
N ARG A 64 -15.09 4.57 -7.65
CA ARG A 64 -14.55 3.34 -7.06
C ARG A 64 -13.11 3.51 -6.61
N LEU A 65 -12.91 3.35 -5.30
CA LEU A 65 -11.59 3.34 -4.66
C LEU A 65 -11.20 1.92 -4.28
N VAL A 66 -9.90 1.60 -4.36
CA VAL A 66 -9.30 0.43 -3.71
C VAL A 66 -8.18 0.86 -2.77
N GLU A 67 -8.19 0.34 -1.54
CA GLU A 67 -7.03 0.36 -0.65
C GLU A 67 -6.30 -0.98 -0.74
N PHE A 68 -5.06 -0.95 -1.22
CA PHE A 68 -4.18 -2.11 -1.29
C PHE A 68 -3.43 -2.26 0.03
N GLY A 69 -3.56 -3.42 0.67
CA GLY A 69 -3.09 -3.69 2.02
C GLY A 69 -3.88 -2.94 3.09
N ALA A 70 -5.21 -2.99 2.98
CA ALA A 70 -6.13 -2.27 3.85
C ALA A 70 -6.12 -2.74 5.31
N ALA A 71 -5.62 -3.96 5.58
CA ALA A 71 -5.63 -4.59 6.89
C ALA A 71 -7.02 -4.52 7.56
N PHE A 72 -7.07 -4.02 8.80
CA PHE A 72 -8.30 -3.79 9.56
C PHE A 72 -9.04 -2.49 9.15
N GLY A 73 -8.73 -1.96 7.97
CA GLY A 73 -9.40 -0.83 7.32
C GLY A 73 -9.09 0.54 7.89
N ARG A 74 -7.95 0.75 8.60
CA ARG A 74 -7.65 1.97 9.39
C ARG A 74 -8.05 3.30 8.75
N LEU A 75 -7.91 3.44 7.43
CA LEU A 75 -8.13 4.68 6.67
C LEU A 75 -9.53 4.79 6.04
N ALA A 76 -10.40 3.79 6.22
CA ALA A 76 -11.70 3.70 5.58
C ALA A 76 -12.63 4.92 5.83
N ASP A 77 -12.45 5.61 6.97
CA ASP A 77 -13.18 6.83 7.31
C ASP A 77 -12.82 8.03 6.42
N LEU A 78 -11.70 7.96 5.68
CA LEU A 78 -11.30 9.00 4.72
C LEU A 78 -12.00 8.87 3.36
N TYR A 79 -12.70 7.77 3.09
CA TYR A 79 -13.26 7.45 1.77
C TYR A 79 -14.79 7.68 1.69
N GLY A 80 -15.30 8.62 2.49
CA GLY A 80 -16.73 8.94 2.53
C GLY A 80 -17.30 9.47 1.20
N GLY A 81 -16.46 10.05 0.34
CA GLY A 81 -16.86 10.61 -0.96
C GLY A 81 -16.91 9.60 -2.12
N TYR A 82 -16.69 8.31 -1.86
CA TYR A 82 -16.68 7.27 -2.88
C TYR A 82 -17.95 6.41 -2.87
N ASP A 83 -18.48 6.10 -4.06
CA ASP A 83 -19.67 5.24 -4.20
C ASP A 83 -19.37 3.80 -3.75
N GLN A 84 -18.17 3.30 -4.04
CA GLN A 84 -17.72 1.96 -3.65
C GLN A 84 -16.24 1.99 -3.22
N VAL A 85 -15.94 1.24 -2.15
CA VAL A 85 -14.59 1.13 -1.57
C VAL A 85 -14.21 -0.35 -1.45
N ILE A 86 -13.17 -0.75 -2.16
CA ILE A 86 -12.58 -2.09 -2.08
C ILE A 86 -11.46 -2.07 -1.03
N LEU A 87 -11.62 -2.82 0.04
CA LEU A 87 -10.57 -3.07 1.02
C LEU A 87 -9.90 -4.39 0.66
N LEU A 88 -8.71 -4.30 0.09
CA LEU A 88 -7.94 -5.45 -0.38
C LEU A 88 -6.76 -5.68 0.55
N ASP A 89 -6.61 -6.89 1.07
CA ASP A 89 -5.47 -7.28 1.90
C ASP A 89 -5.10 -8.75 1.66
N TYR A 90 -3.91 -9.17 2.05
CA TYR A 90 -3.56 -10.59 2.01
C TYR A 90 -4.10 -11.33 3.24
N SER A 91 -4.32 -10.69 4.39
CA SER A 91 -4.77 -11.33 5.63
C SER A 91 -6.30 -11.39 5.74
N ARG A 92 -6.86 -12.61 5.83
CA ARG A 92 -8.31 -12.80 6.00
C ARG A 92 -8.77 -12.34 7.37
N SER A 93 -7.98 -12.64 8.41
CA SER A 93 -8.27 -12.22 9.78
C SER A 93 -8.33 -10.69 9.93
N LEU A 94 -7.47 -9.93 9.24
CA LEU A 94 -7.50 -8.47 9.29
C LEU A 94 -8.72 -7.90 8.55
N LEU A 95 -9.08 -8.48 7.40
CA LEU A 95 -10.31 -8.09 6.70
C LEU A 95 -11.56 -8.39 7.52
N ALA A 96 -11.60 -9.50 8.26
CA ALA A 96 -12.69 -9.80 9.18
C ALA A 96 -12.80 -8.75 10.31
N GLN A 97 -11.68 -8.24 10.84
CA GLN A 97 -11.67 -7.13 11.79
C GLN A 97 -12.18 -5.83 11.14
N ALA A 98 -11.77 -5.54 9.90
CA ALA A 98 -12.28 -4.39 9.13
C ALA A 98 -13.79 -4.46 8.97
N GLN A 99 -14.32 -5.63 8.59
CA GLN A 99 -15.75 -5.87 8.42
C GLN A 99 -16.51 -5.69 9.74
N ALA A 100 -16.01 -6.26 10.84
CA ALA A 100 -16.60 -6.09 12.18
C ALA A 100 -16.66 -4.62 12.61
N ARG A 101 -15.65 -3.82 12.25
CA ARG A 101 -15.58 -2.39 12.61
C ARG A 101 -16.46 -1.51 11.72
N LEU A 102 -16.52 -1.79 10.42
CA LEU A 102 -17.24 -0.98 9.43
C LEU A 102 -18.73 -1.34 9.35
N GLY A 103 -19.13 -2.48 9.90
CA GLY A 103 -20.52 -2.89 9.98
C GLY A 103 -21.12 -3.23 8.61
N HIS A 104 -22.36 -2.79 8.38
CA HIS A 104 -23.17 -3.17 7.21
C HIS A 104 -23.19 -2.12 6.09
N ASP A 105 -22.22 -1.19 6.05
CA ASP A 105 -22.12 -0.24 4.95
C ASP A 105 -21.79 -1.00 3.64
N GLN A 106 -22.78 -1.08 2.76
CA GLN A 106 -22.74 -1.87 1.51
C GLN A 106 -21.75 -1.31 0.49
N ARG A 107 -21.20 -0.11 0.70
CA ARG A 107 -20.16 0.44 -0.17
C ARG A 107 -18.83 -0.30 -0.03
N PHE A 108 -18.59 -0.98 1.10
CA PHE A 108 -17.34 -1.70 1.33
C PHE A 108 -17.38 -3.12 0.74
N VAL A 109 -16.36 -3.44 -0.03
CA VAL A 109 -16.11 -4.78 -0.59
C VAL A 109 -14.79 -5.29 -0.03
N PHE A 110 -14.80 -6.47 0.61
CA PHE A 110 -13.61 -7.05 1.25
C PHE A 110 -13.01 -8.13 0.37
N VAL A 111 -11.72 -8.01 0.05
CA VAL A 111 -11.05 -8.88 -0.95
C VAL A 111 -9.73 -9.39 -0.37
N ALA A 112 -9.63 -10.70 -0.13
CA ALA A 112 -8.38 -11.32 0.25
C ALA A 112 -7.60 -11.70 -1.02
N ALA A 113 -6.46 -11.08 -1.29
CA ALA A 113 -5.74 -11.27 -2.56
C ALA A 113 -4.24 -10.97 -2.48
N ASN A 114 -3.50 -11.54 -3.44
CA ASN A 114 -2.07 -11.27 -3.66
C ASN A 114 -1.89 -10.05 -4.58
N LEU A 115 -1.11 -9.05 -4.15
CA LEU A 115 -0.84 -7.84 -4.95
C LEU A 115 -0.08 -8.11 -6.25
N TYR A 116 0.64 -9.23 -6.36
CA TYR A 116 1.34 -9.62 -7.59
C TYR A 116 0.43 -10.34 -8.60
N LYS A 117 -0.82 -10.66 -8.22
CA LYS A 117 -1.82 -11.31 -9.06
C LYS A 117 -3.22 -10.80 -8.66
N LEU A 118 -3.51 -9.54 -9.01
CA LEU A 118 -4.74 -8.91 -8.54
C LEU A 118 -5.96 -9.50 -9.27
N PRO A 119 -7.01 -9.91 -8.53
CA PRO A 119 -8.25 -10.42 -9.11
C PRO A 119 -9.15 -9.31 -9.65
N LEU A 120 -8.65 -8.07 -9.76
CA LEU A 120 -9.41 -6.91 -10.23
C LEU A 120 -9.28 -6.75 -11.74
N VAL A 121 -10.38 -6.39 -12.40
CA VAL A 121 -10.42 -6.09 -13.84
C VAL A 121 -9.57 -4.84 -14.14
N ASP A 122 -9.03 -4.77 -15.36
CA ASP A 122 -8.27 -3.61 -15.84
C ASP A 122 -9.13 -2.33 -15.78
N GLY A 123 -8.57 -1.24 -15.24
CA GLY A 123 -9.23 0.04 -15.13
C GLY A 123 -10.53 0.04 -14.31
N VAL A 124 -10.69 -0.92 -13.39
CA VAL A 124 -11.91 -1.07 -12.61
C VAL A 124 -12.09 0.01 -11.55
N VAL A 125 -11.01 0.62 -11.05
CA VAL A 125 -11.07 1.69 -10.04
C VAL A 125 -10.62 3.01 -10.64
N ASP A 126 -11.13 4.14 -10.14
CA ASP A 126 -10.60 5.46 -10.50
C ASP A 126 -9.56 5.97 -9.49
N THR A 127 -9.51 5.38 -8.29
CA THR A 127 -8.55 5.72 -7.24
C THR A 127 -7.97 4.48 -6.58
N GLY A 128 -6.64 4.38 -6.55
CA GLY A 128 -5.91 3.42 -5.73
C GLY A 128 -5.21 4.11 -4.57
N VAL A 129 -5.19 3.48 -3.40
CA VAL A 129 -4.44 3.92 -2.21
C VAL A 129 -3.59 2.76 -1.70
N ILE A 130 -2.31 3.00 -1.45
CA ILE A 130 -1.40 2.00 -0.86
C ILE A 130 -0.54 2.68 0.20
N VAL A 131 -0.80 2.39 1.48
CA VAL A 131 -0.16 3.06 2.61
C VAL A 131 0.45 2.03 3.55
N ARG A 132 1.74 2.16 3.87
CA ARG A 132 2.46 1.23 4.75
C ARG A 132 2.50 -0.22 4.23
N VAL A 133 2.57 -0.39 2.91
CA VAL A 133 2.66 -1.72 2.27
C VAL A 133 3.91 -1.87 1.42
N MET A 134 4.38 -0.79 0.77
CA MET A 134 5.51 -0.88 -0.17
C MET A 134 6.77 -1.48 0.45
N HIS A 135 7.00 -1.23 1.74
CA HIS A 135 8.15 -1.78 2.47
C HIS A 135 8.06 -3.28 2.72
N HIS A 136 6.95 -3.95 2.40
CA HIS A 136 6.78 -5.40 2.44
C HIS A 136 6.87 -6.07 1.06
N LEU A 137 7.03 -5.29 0.00
CA LEU A 137 7.07 -5.82 -1.36
C LEU A 137 8.49 -6.29 -1.71
N ALA A 138 8.63 -7.59 -1.94
CA ALA A 138 9.84 -8.19 -2.51
C ALA A 138 10.11 -7.72 -3.95
N ASP A 139 9.06 -7.42 -4.73
CA ASP A 139 9.17 -6.88 -6.09
C ASP A 139 8.24 -5.67 -6.30
N VAL A 140 8.73 -4.47 -5.99
CA VAL A 140 7.96 -3.23 -6.17
C VAL A 140 7.52 -3.03 -7.64
N ALA A 141 8.31 -3.48 -8.62
CA ALA A 141 7.98 -3.26 -10.03
C ALA A 141 6.77 -4.11 -10.46
N ALA A 142 6.78 -5.41 -10.13
CA ALA A 142 5.68 -6.31 -10.44
C ALA A 142 4.36 -5.88 -9.75
N ALA A 143 4.46 -5.44 -8.49
CA ALA A 143 3.28 -4.94 -7.76
C ALA A 143 2.73 -3.64 -8.38
N LEU A 144 3.59 -2.69 -8.76
CA LEU A 144 3.16 -1.44 -9.39
C LEU A 144 2.53 -1.68 -10.77
N GLU A 145 2.99 -2.67 -11.53
CA GLU A 145 2.39 -3.05 -12.81
C GLU A 145 0.96 -3.57 -12.61
N GLU A 146 0.75 -4.52 -11.68
CA GLU A 146 -0.57 -5.04 -11.38
C GLU A 146 -1.49 -3.97 -10.78
N ILE A 147 -1.00 -3.15 -9.84
CA ILE A 147 -1.78 -2.04 -9.27
C ILE A 147 -2.18 -1.04 -10.36
N GLY A 148 -1.20 -0.59 -11.17
CA GLY A 148 -1.41 0.39 -12.23
C GLY A 148 -2.45 -0.08 -13.26
N ARG A 149 -2.43 -1.37 -13.62
CA ARG A 149 -3.42 -2.00 -14.51
C ARG A 149 -4.85 -1.84 -14.02
N THR A 150 -5.09 -1.94 -12.70
CA THR A 150 -6.44 -1.88 -12.13
C THR A 150 -6.99 -0.45 -12.06
N VAL A 151 -6.12 0.55 -12.06
CA VAL A 151 -6.52 1.97 -12.01
C VAL A 151 -6.81 2.46 -13.43
N ALA A 152 -7.99 3.03 -13.63
CA ALA A 152 -8.45 3.54 -14.92
C ALA A 152 -7.48 4.61 -15.45
N PRO A 153 -7.33 4.73 -16.78
CA PRO A 153 -6.68 5.89 -17.38
C PRO A 153 -7.26 7.19 -16.82
N GLY A 154 -6.42 8.18 -16.51
CA GLY A 154 -6.84 9.40 -15.84
C GLY A 154 -7.11 9.25 -14.34
N GLY A 155 -7.12 8.04 -13.79
CA GLY A 155 -7.28 7.74 -12.37
C GLY A 155 -6.05 8.07 -11.52
N ALA A 156 -6.25 8.18 -10.21
CA ALA A 156 -5.21 8.52 -9.25
C ALA A 156 -4.69 7.27 -8.53
N LEU A 157 -3.37 7.19 -8.31
CA LEU A 157 -2.76 6.26 -7.38
C LEU A 157 -2.04 7.04 -6.29
N VAL A 158 -2.48 6.94 -5.05
CA VAL A 158 -1.80 7.51 -3.88
C VAL A 158 -0.99 6.43 -3.19
N ALA A 159 0.31 6.64 -3.05
CA ALA A 159 1.23 5.66 -2.49
C ALA A 159 2.09 6.26 -1.38
N GLU A 160 2.39 5.45 -0.36
CA GLU A 160 3.39 5.74 0.66
C GLU A 160 4.52 4.73 0.59
N TYR A 161 5.75 5.21 0.77
CA TYR A 161 6.92 4.37 0.96
C TYR A 161 7.78 4.83 2.13
N ALA A 162 8.38 3.86 2.82
CA ALA A 162 9.37 4.10 3.85
C ALA A 162 10.68 4.56 3.19
N SER A 163 11.21 5.71 3.61
CA SER A 163 12.44 6.25 3.05
C SER A 163 13.62 6.02 3.97
N LYS A 164 14.72 5.49 3.43
CA LYS A 164 16.00 5.36 4.16
C LYS A 164 16.75 6.68 4.28
N ARG A 165 16.42 7.67 3.44
CA ARG A 165 17.11 8.97 3.36
C ARG A 165 16.46 9.97 4.30
N HIS A 166 16.57 9.74 5.60
CA HIS A 166 16.03 10.64 6.62
C HIS A 166 17.11 11.15 7.59
N LEU A 167 16.87 12.29 8.24
CA LEU A 167 17.87 12.99 9.06
C LEU A 167 18.56 12.09 10.11
N LYS A 168 17.79 11.24 10.80
CA LYS A 168 18.34 10.27 11.78
C LYS A 168 19.28 9.26 11.12
N SER A 169 18.95 8.72 9.96
CA SER A 169 19.82 7.78 9.23
C SER A 169 21.09 8.47 8.73
N ILE A 170 20.95 9.67 8.17
CA ILE A 170 22.08 10.50 7.73
C ILE A 170 23.04 10.80 8.89
N ALA A 171 22.52 11.21 10.05
CA ALA A 171 23.34 11.49 11.23
C ALA A 171 24.04 10.22 11.74
N ARG A 172 23.36 9.07 11.78
CA ARG A 172 23.97 7.79 12.17
C ARG A 172 25.08 7.37 11.21
N TYR A 173 24.89 7.54 9.90
CA TYR A 173 25.90 7.25 8.89
C TYR A 173 27.12 8.17 9.03
N ALA A 174 26.90 9.48 9.15
CA ALA A 174 27.98 10.46 9.35
C ALA A 174 28.81 10.18 10.62
N LEU A 175 28.17 9.70 11.69
CA LEU A 175 28.81 9.29 12.94
C LEU A 175 29.36 7.85 12.92
N ARG A 176 29.33 7.16 11.77
CA ARG A 176 29.76 5.76 11.60
C ARG A 176 29.06 4.78 12.57
N ARG A 177 27.81 5.08 12.95
CA ARG A 177 26.94 4.24 13.80
C ARG A 177 26.03 3.29 13.00
N GLN A 178 26.25 3.20 11.70
CA GLN A 178 25.68 2.23 10.76
C GLN A 178 26.66 2.04 9.60
N GLN A 179 26.64 0.86 8.96
CA GLN A 179 27.55 0.53 7.85
C GLN A 179 26.97 0.86 6.48
N TRP A 180 25.65 0.76 6.32
CA TRP A 180 24.97 1.07 5.06
C TRP A 180 24.74 2.58 4.89
N SER A 181 24.78 3.04 3.64
CA SER A 181 24.65 4.44 3.28
C SER A 181 23.19 4.80 2.95
N PRO A 182 22.64 5.88 3.55
CA PRO A 182 21.32 6.39 3.19
C PRO A 182 21.28 7.04 1.80
N PHE A 183 22.44 7.21 1.16
CA PHE A 183 22.58 7.82 -0.16
C PHE A 183 22.74 6.79 -1.28
N ASP A 184 22.91 5.51 -0.96
CA ASP A 184 22.93 4.45 -1.97
C ASP A 184 21.55 4.37 -2.64
N SER A 185 21.48 4.12 -3.94
CA SER A 185 20.20 4.06 -4.65
C SER A 185 19.38 2.83 -4.27
N ASP A 186 20.04 1.71 -4.00
CA ASP A 186 19.36 0.41 -3.88
C ASP A 186 18.50 0.33 -2.61
N PRO A 187 17.38 -0.41 -2.64
CA PRO A 187 16.61 -0.70 -1.44
C PRO A 187 17.48 -1.33 -0.34
N TYR A 188 17.24 -0.92 0.91
CA TYR A 188 17.90 -1.48 2.06
C TYR A 188 16.95 -2.40 2.83
N GLU A 189 17.28 -3.69 2.91
CA GLU A 189 16.52 -4.67 3.68
C GLU A 189 17.10 -4.76 5.10
N PHE A 190 16.34 -4.32 6.10
CA PHE A 190 16.79 -4.30 7.49
C PHE A 190 16.36 -5.51 8.30
N VAL A 191 15.28 -6.18 7.89
CA VAL A 191 14.87 -7.53 8.28
C VAL A 191 14.16 -8.18 7.07
N PRO A 192 14.04 -9.51 6.99
CA PRO A 192 13.40 -10.18 5.86
C PRO A 192 12.05 -9.55 5.50
N LEU A 193 11.84 -9.25 4.21
CA LEU A 193 10.65 -8.62 3.65
C LEU A 193 10.30 -7.25 4.28
N ASN A 194 11.31 -6.51 4.74
CA ASN A 194 11.16 -5.15 5.25
C ASN A 194 12.24 -4.23 4.66
N PHE A 195 11.79 -3.35 3.77
CA PHE A 195 12.65 -2.51 2.94
C PHE A 195 12.46 -1.02 3.23
N ASP A 196 13.56 -0.28 3.32
CA ASP A 196 13.55 1.18 3.22
C ASP A 196 14.13 1.60 1.85
N PHE A 197 13.49 2.57 1.20
CA PHE A 197 13.81 2.93 -0.18
C PHE A 197 14.52 4.29 -0.29
N HIS A 198 15.37 4.43 -1.30
CA HIS A 198 15.85 5.76 -1.72
C HIS A 198 14.74 6.48 -2.53
N PRO A 199 14.47 7.78 -2.28
CA PRO A 199 13.40 8.49 -3.00
C PRO A 199 13.56 8.51 -4.53
N ASP A 200 14.80 8.64 -5.01
CA ASP A 200 15.06 8.65 -6.46
C ASP A 200 14.84 7.27 -7.09
N TRP A 201 15.09 6.20 -6.34
CA TRP A 201 14.80 4.83 -6.78
C TRP A 201 13.29 4.60 -6.91
N MET A 202 12.50 5.02 -5.91
CA MET A 202 11.04 4.95 -5.98
C MET A 202 10.47 5.80 -7.13
N THR A 203 11.01 7.00 -7.31
CA THR A 203 10.64 7.87 -8.44
C THR A 203 10.85 7.15 -9.78
N ALA A 204 11.97 6.44 -9.94
CA ALA A 204 12.22 5.63 -11.12
C ALA A 204 11.22 4.47 -11.26
N ARG A 205 10.89 3.77 -10.17
CA ARG A 205 9.89 2.67 -10.20
C ARG A 205 8.50 3.13 -10.64
N PHE A 206 8.00 4.25 -10.11
CA PHE A 206 6.71 4.82 -10.54
C PHE A 206 6.72 5.16 -12.03
N ARG A 207 7.78 5.82 -12.51
CA ARG A 207 7.91 6.18 -13.94
C ARG A 207 8.02 4.95 -14.84
N SER A 208 8.78 3.93 -14.44
CA SER A 208 8.90 2.68 -15.20
C SER A 208 7.59 1.90 -15.26
N ALA A 209 6.72 2.04 -14.26
CA ALA A 209 5.35 1.51 -14.28
C ALA A 209 4.39 2.36 -15.13
N GLY A 210 4.88 3.37 -15.87
CA GLY A 210 4.07 4.24 -16.71
C GLY A 210 3.29 5.32 -15.94
N LEU A 211 3.54 5.51 -14.66
CA LEU A 211 2.81 6.46 -13.82
C LEU A 211 3.43 7.86 -13.88
N THR A 212 2.58 8.89 -13.93
CA THR A 212 3.00 10.30 -13.85
C THR A 212 2.87 10.81 -12.43
N ILE A 213 3.97 11.19 -11.78
CA ILE A 213 3.94 11.79 -10.44
C ILE A 213 3.42 13.22 -10.55
N GLU A 214 2.31 13.53 -9.88
CA GLU A 214 1.71 14.86 -9.86
C GLU A 214 2.07 15.65 -8.61
N GLN A 215 2.15 14.98 -7.46
CA GLN A 215 2.37 15.62 -6.17
C GLN A 215 3.11 14.70 -5.21
N GLU A 216 3.96 15.27 -4.37
CA GLU A 216 4.70 14.56 -3.33
C GLU A 216 4.60 15.31 -2.00
N LEU A 217 4.58 14.57 -0.90
CA LEU A 217 4.58 15.07 0.47
C LEU A 217 5.59 14.29 1.30
N ALA A 218 6.48 15.00 2.01
CA ALA A 218 7.35 14.41 3.01
C ALA A 218 6.58 14.33 4.34
N VAL A 219 6.59 13.20 5.04
CA VAL A 219 5.78 12.99 6.25
C VAL A 219 6.65 12.40 7.37
N SER A 220 6.29 12.66 8.63
CA SER A 220 7.02 12.21 9.83
C SER A 220 8.30 13.03 10.13
N HIS A 221 8.26 14.34 9.93
CA HIS A 221 9.35 15.28 10.23
C HIS A 221 9.79 15.25 11.70
N PHE A 222 8.83 15.05 12.61
CA PHE A 222 9.02 15.13 14.06
C PHE A 222 8.99 13.76 14.74
N ARG A 223 9.35 12.69 14.01
CA ARG A 223 9.41 11.31 14.53
C ARG A 223 10.60 11.10 15.47
N ILE A 224 10.58 11.81 16.60
CA ILE A 224 11.61 11.85 17.63
C ILE A 224 10.95 11.49 18.95
N ALA A 225 11.45 10.46 19.65
CA ALA A 225 10.82 9.92 20.86
C ALA A 225 10.57 10.99 21.93
N VAL A 226 11.56 11.85 22.19
CA VAL A 226 11.44 12.94 23.17
C VAL A 226 10.36 13.95 22.78
N LEU A 227 10.24 14.32 21.50
CA LEU A 227 9.18 15.23 21.06
C LEU A 227 7.80 14.61 21.25
N LYS A 228 7.64 13.33 20.93
CA LYS A 228 6.37 12.61 21.10
C LYS A 228 5.95 12.47 22.57
N GLN A 229 6.90 12.49 23.50
CA GLN A 229 6.62 12.48 24.95
C GLN A 229 6.27 13.88 25.49
N LEU A 230 6.80 14.95 24.89
CA LEU A 230 6.65 16.31 25.39
C LEU A 230 5.52 17.10 24.72
N VAL A 231 5.19 16.78 23.47
CA VAL A 231 4.23 17.54 22.67
C VAL A 231 3.08 16.63 22.24
N PRO A 232 1.81 17.01 22.52
CA PRO A 232 0.66 16.24 22.07
C PRO A 232 0.66 15.98 20.57
N ALA A 233 0.30 14.75 20.19
CA ALA A 233 0.33 14.26 18.80
C ALA A 233 -0.32 15.22 17.80
N ARG A 234 -1.45 15.83 18.15
CA ARG A 234 -2.18 16.79 17.28
C ARG A 234 -1.37 18.00 16.87
N TYR A 235 -0.54 18.54 17.76
CA TYR A 235 0.26 19.73 17.46
C TYR A 235 1.47 19.36 16.61
N LEU A 236 2.10 18.21 16.89
CA LEU A 236 3.16 17.68 16.03
C LEU A 236 2.62 17.38 14.63
N ALA A 237 1.45 16.77 14.52
CA ALA A 237 0.82 16.44 13.24
C ALA A 237 0.40 17.71 12.48
N ALA A 238 -0.12 18.73 13.15
CA ALA A 238 -0.44 20.02 12.52
C ALA A 238 0.82 20.72 12.00
N ALA A 239 1.90 20.76 12.81
CA ALA A 239 3.18 21.32 12.39
C ALA A 239 3.78 20.53 11.21
N ASP A 240 3.72 19.19 11.26
CA ASP A 240 4.16 18.32 10.16
C ASP A 240 3.38 18.67 8.90
N GLY A 241 2.05 18.66 9.01
CA GLY A 241 1.10 19.03 7.97
C GLY A 241 1.40 20.36 7.28
N ALA A 242 1.82 21.39 8.02
CA ALA A 242 2.18 22.68 7.47
C ALA A 242 3.45 22.64 6.59
N VAL A 243 4.36 21.70 6.85
CA VAL A 243 5.66 21.61 6.15
C VAL A 243 5.75 20.47 5.14
N GLN A 244 4.78 19.55 5.08
CA GLN A 244 4.82 18.36 4.20
C GLN A 244 5.19 18.65 2.74
N GLY A 245 4.56 19.67 2.13
CA GLY A 245 4.81 20.02 0.73
C GLY A 245 6.15 20.70 0.51
N ILE A 246 6.61 21.52 1.45
CA ILE A 246 7.93 22.15 1.39
C ILE A 246 9.02 21.09 1.61
N GLY A 247 8.83 20.18 2.56
CA GLY A 247 9.73 19.07 2.87
C GLY A 247 9.91 18.09 1.72
N ALA A 248 8.90 17.96 0.84
CA ALA A 248 8.97 17.10 -0.35
C ALA A 248 10.07 17.50 -1.34
N ARG A 249 10.60 18.73 -1.27
CA ARG A 249 11.76 19.16 -2.09
C ARG A 249 13.05 18.44 -1.73
N TRP A 250 13.21 18.04 -0.47
CA TRP A 250 14.43 17.39 0.01
C TRP A 250 14.22 15.94 0.44
N LYS A 251 12.98 15.56 0.77
CA LYS A 251 12.55 14.20 1.16
C LYS A 251 13.44 13.61 2.27
N LEU A 252 13.80 14.42 3.27
CA LEU A 252 14.66 14.03 4.39
C LEU A 252 13.88 13.42 5.56
N THR A 253 12.79 12.71 5.27
CA THR A 253 11.83 12.19 6.26
C THR A 253 11.68 10.68 6.15
N PRO A 254 11.26 9.98 7.22
CA PRO A 254 11.10 8.51 7.19
C PRO A 254 10.00 8.00 6.27
N SER A 255 9.04 8.85 5.89
CA SER A 255 7.93 8.47 5.02
C SER A 255 7.73 9.54 3.95
N VAL A 256 7.43 9.09 2.73
CA VAL A 256 7.12 9.95 1.59
C VAL A 256 5.84 9.46 0.95
N PHE A 257 4.90 10.37 0.76
CA PHE A 257 3.66 10.13 0.05
C PHE A 257 3.74 10.72 -1.36
N VAL A 258 3.18 10.00 -2.32
CA VAL A 258 3.15 10.33 -3.74
C VAL A 258 1.72 10.23 -4.22
N ARG A 259 1.27 11.19 -5.03
CA ARG A 259 0.11 11.03 -5.91
C ARG A 259 0.60 10.90 -7.34
N CYS A 260 0.26 9.77 -7.94
CA CYS A 260 0.46 9.44 -9.33
C CYS A 260 -0.85 9.54 -10.11
N ARG A 261 -0.74 9.79 -11.40
CA ARG A 261 -1.79 9.71 -12.40
C ARG A 261 -1.46 8.58 -13.38
N VAL A 262 -2.45 7.76 -13.69
CA VAL A 262 -2.36 6.83 -14.83
C VAL A 262 -2.58 7.63 -16.12
N PRO A 263 -1.65 7.63 -17.09
CA PRO A 263 -1.82 8.37 -18.34
C PRO A 263 -3.07 7.95 -19.11
N GLY A 264 -3.65 8.90 -19.84
CA GLY A 264 -4.86 8.72 -20.65
C GLY A 264 -6.07 9.48 -20.11
N SER A 265 -7.17 9.41 -20.85
CA SER A 265 -8.42 10.10 -20.50
C SER A 265 -9.33 9.18 -19.69
N ALA A 266 -9.95 9.74 -18.66
CA ALA A 266 -10.92 9.00 -17.86
C ALA A 266 -12.05 8.43 -18.73
N PRO A 267 -12.40 7.15 -18.58
CA PRO A 267 -13.51 6.58 -19.32
C PRO A 267 -14.84 7.19 -18.84
N SER A 268 -15.87 7.17 -19.69
CA SER A 268 -17.22 7.62 -19.32
C SER A 268 -17.85 6.75 -18.23
N ALA A 269 -17.46 5.47 -18.19
CA ALA A 269 -17.91 4.47 -17.22
C ALA A 269 -16.77 3.54 -16.81
N LEU A 270 -16.75 3.14 -15.54
CA LEU A 270 -15.89 2.06 -15.06
C LEU A 270 -16.51 0.70 -15.41
N PRO A 271 -15.71 -0.36 -15.56
CA PRO A 271 -16.20 -1.73 -15.69
C PRO A 271 -17.23 -2.10 -14.61
N ALA A 272 -18.31 -2.76 -15.03
CA ALA A 272 -19.35 -3.26 -14.14
C ALA A 272 -18.85 -4.45 -13.31
N SER A 273 -18.16 -5.39 -13.95
CA SER A 273 -17.55 -6.54 -13.28
C SER A 273 -16.31 -6.09 -12.51
N LEU A 274 -16.28 -6.40 -11.21
CA LEU A 274 -15.13 -6.10 -10.35
C LEU A 274 -13.96 -7.05 -10.62
N PHE A 275 -14.28 -8.33 -10.81
CA PHE A 275 -13.30 -9.39 -10.68
C PHE A 275 -13.00 -10.13 -11.99
N GLN A 276 -11.76 -10.57 -12.11
CA GLN A 276 -11.26 -11.53 -13.09
C GLN A 276 -10.41 -12.58 -12.39
N CYS A 277 -10.27 -13.76 -12.99
CA CYS A 277 -9.51 -14.85 -12.39
C CYS A 277 -8.02 -14.46 -12.27
N PRO A 278 -7.42 -14.49 -11.06
CA PRO A 278 -6.04 -14.05 -10.88
C PRO A 278 -5.00 -14.96 -11.57
N GLU A 279 -5.41 -16.14 -12.04
CA GLU A 279 -4.51 -17.14 -12.65
C GLU A 279 -4.54 -17.13 -14.18
N CYS A 280 -5.66 -16.77 -14.80
CA CYS A 280 -5.78 -16.76 -16.27
C CYS A 280 -6.42 -15.51 -16.84
N ARG A 281 -6.80 -14.54 -16.00
CA ARG A 281 -7.56 -13.32 -16.33
C ARG A 281 -8.91 -13.56 -17.03
N GLY A 282 -9.39 -14.81 -16.99
CA GLY A 282 -10.72 -15.16 -17.49
C GLY A 282 -11.83 -14.54 -16.64
N SER A 283 -13.01 -14.42 -17.25
CA SER A 283 -14.21 -13.94 -16.55
C SER A 283 -14.59 -14.84 -15.38
N LEU A 284 -15.16 -14.23 -14.34
CA LEU A 284 -15.69 -14.90 -13.16
C LEU A 284 -17.20 -14.74 -13.09
N THR A 285 -17.90 -15.81 -12.73
CA THR A 285 -19.34 -15.80 -12.44
C THR A 285 -19.58 -15.99 -10.96
N ASP A 286 -20.50 -15.21 -10.40
CA ASP A 286 -20.87 -15.30 -8.98
C ASP A 286 -21.83 -16.48 -8.76
N GLY A 287 -21.38 -17.48 -8.00
CA GLY A 287 -22.16 -18.63 -7.55
C GLY A 287 -22.74 -18.46 -6.13
N GLY A 288 -22.66 -17.27 -5.55
CA GLY A 288 -23.10 -16.91 -4.20
C GLY A 288 -22.11 -17.28 -3.11
N VAL A 289 -21.55 -18.49 -3.15
CA VAL A 289 -20.52 -18.97 -2.20
C VAL A 289 -19.12 -19.03 -2.79
N SER A 290 -19.00 -18.83 -4.10
CA SER A 290 -17.73 -18.80 -4.82
C SER A 290 -17.82 -17.94 -6.08
N MET A 291 -16.67 -17.42 -6.52
CA MET A 291 -16.44 -16.84 -7.84
C MET A 291 -15.81 -17.90 -8.74
N ASP A 292 -16.54 -18.32 -9.77
CA ASP A 292 -16.15 -19.45 -10.62
C ASP A 292 -15.59 -18.97 -11.96
N CYS A 293 -14.41 -19.44 -12.34
CA CYS A 293 -13.78 -19.04 -13.59
C CYS A 293 -14.30 -19.85 -14.76
N THR A 294 -14.86 -19.16 -15.76
CA THR A 294 -15.41 -19.77 -16.96
C THR A 294 -14.34 -20.27 -17.95
N HIS A 295 -13.06 -19.94 -17.71
CA HIS A 295 -11.96 -20.27 -18.61
C HIS A 295 -11.09 -21.41 -18.09
N CYS A 296 -10.57 -21.31 -16.87
CA CYS A 296 -9.71 -22.35 -16.28
C CYS A 296 -10.43 -23.26 -15.28
N GLY A 297 -11.72 -23.05 -15.01
CA GLY A 297 -12.53 -23.87 -14.11
C GLY A 297 -12.22 -23.69 -12.61
N ARG A 298 -11.20 -22.89 -12.24
CA ARG A 298 -10.90 -22.61 -10.83
C ARG A 298 -12.04 -21.88 -10.15
N ARG A 299 -12.28 -22.21 -8.89
CA ARG A 299 -13.33 -21.63 -8.05
C ARG A 299 -12.69 -20.94 -6.86
N TRP A 300 -13.13 -19.73 -6.54
CA TRP A 300 -12.56 -18.90 -5.48
C TRP A 300 -13.63 -18.66 -4.40
N PRO A 301 -13.42 -19.06 -3.15
CA PRO A 301 -14.49 -19.02 -2.15
C PRO A 301 -14.88 -17.59 -1.75
N VAL A 302 -16.14 -17.40 -1.37
CA VAL A 302 -16.61 -16.22 -0.64
C VAL A 302 -16.84 -16.63 0.81
N ARG A 303 -16.00 -16.14 1.73
CA ARG A 303 -15.99 -16.53 3.15
C ARG A 303 -16.56 -15.39 3.98
N ALA A 304 -17.76 -15.57 4.53
CA ALA A 304 -18.42 -14.56 5.36
C ALA A 304 -18.50 -13.15 4.70
N GLY A 305 -18.68 -13.11 3.37
CA GLY A 305 -18.71 -11.85 2.60
C GLY A 305 -17.34 -11.31 2.17
N ILE A 306 -16.24 -12.01 2.49
CA ILE A 306 -14.90 -11.73 1.98
C ILE A 306 -14.68 -12.57 0.72
N PHE A 307 -14.40 -11.91 -0.41
CA PHE A 307 -13.99 -12.60 -1.63
C PHE A 307 -12.55 -13.08 -1.48
N ASP A 308 -12.34 -14.39 -1.38
CA ASP A 308 -11.04 -15.00 -1.11
C ASP A 308 -10.38 -15.50 -2.40
N PHE A 309 -9.45 -14.69 -2.91
CA PHE A 309 -8.61 -14.96 -4.07
C PHE A 309 -7.18 -15.37 -3.68
N LYS A 310 -6.92 -15.71 -2.40
CA LYS A 310 -5.61 -16.25 -1.99
C LYS A 310 -5.46 -17.69 -2.44
N GLU A 311 -6.51 -18.48 -2.21
CA GLU A 311 -6.49 -19.94 -2.35
C GLU A 311 -7.75 -20.37 -3.11
N PRO A 312 -7.63 -21.05 -4.26
CA PRO A 312 -8.79 -21.63 -4.91
C PRO A 312 -9.34 -22.78 -4.06
N LEU A 313 -10.62 -23.11 -4.24
CA LEU A 313 -11.18 -24.35 -3.73
C LEU A 313 -10.48 -25.53 -4.42
N ASP A 314 -10.15 -26.56 -3.63
CA ASP A 314 -9.71 -27.84 -4.17
C ASP A 314 -10.83 -28.40 -5.07
N VAL A 315 -10.45 -28.80 -6.28
CA VAL A 315 -11.35 -29.40 -7.29
C VAL A 315 -11.59 -30.88 -6.97
#